data_AF-A0A5J5LEB5-F1
#
_entry.id   AF-A0A5J5LEB5-F1
#
_cell.length_a   1.000
_cell.length_b   1.000
_cell.length_c   1.000
_cell.angle_alpha   90.00
_cell.angle_beta   90.00
_cell.angle_gamma   90.00
#
_symmetry.space_group_name_H-M   'P 1'
#
loop_
_entity.id
_entity.type
_entity.pdbx_description
1 polymer ?
#
loop_
_entity_poly.entity_id
_entity_poly.type
_entity_poly.pdbx_seq_one_letter_code
_entity_poly.pdbx_strand_id
1 'polypeptide(L)'
;MGSAQSKVAQLIETYGLTSMGTELEHAWLGKNRERQSLRDLADRFNQALLVAAIRNSGMDVIDGEPANFYRLLTDDDVSAGKRIEARNRLERAGIDVDTLGSQFVTYQAIRYYLTEVRDVSYEPESETEQVEQERGTIDRLRSRVETIVRDTVDRLNTADKLTVGEYRVFVSIDIRCQDCGTRYGISDLLDRGGCDCE
;
A
#
# COMPACT_ATOMS: atom_id res chain seq x y z
N MET A 1 18.14 -5.03 -26.87
CA MET A 1 17.74 -3.79 -26.18
C MET A 1 17.28 -4.23 -24.79
N GLY A 2 18.15 -4.11 -23.79
CA GLY A 2 17.89 -4.65 -22.45
C GLY A 2 16.84 -3.81 -21.73
N SER A 3 15.75 -4.44 -21.28
CA SER A 3 14.79 -3.80 -20.38
C SER A 3 15.56 -3.24 -19.19
N ALA A 4 15.32 -1.98 -18.80
CA ALA A 4 15.79 -1.47 -17.52
C ALA A 4 15.37 -2.48 -16.43
N GLN A 5 16.33 -3.16 -15.81
CA GLN A 5 16.01 -4.17 -14.80
C GLN A 5 15.18 -3.50 -13.71
N SER A 6 13.99 -4.04 -13.43
CA SER A 6 13.18 -3.60 -12.29
C SER A 6 14.04 -3.63 -11.02
N LYS A 7 13.92 -2.61 -10.17
CA LYS A 7 14.59 -2.54 -8.86
C LYS A 7 14.37 -3.85 -8.08
N VAL A 8 13.17 -4.42 -8.14
CA VAL A 8 12.82 -5.70 -7.49
C VAL A 8 13.65 -6.85 -8.07
N ALA A 9 13.74 -6.95 -9.40
CA ALA A 9 14.50 -8.00 -10.07
C ALA A 9 16.01 -7.91 -9.73
N GLN A 10 16.56 -6.70 -9.74
CA GLN A 10 17.95 -6.45 -9.37
C GLN A 10 18.23 -6.83 -7.91
N LEU A 11 17.33 -6.51 -6.99
CA LEU A 11 17.48 -6.83 -5.57
C LEU A 11 17.31 -8.33 -5.30
N ILE A 12 16.43 -9.02 -6.05
CA ILE A 12 16.32 -10.48 -5.99
C ILE A 12 17.65 -11.14 -6.33
N GLU A 13 18.30 -10.70 -7.40
CA GLU A 13 19.60 -11.20 -7.82
C GLU A 13 20.69 -10.86 -6.79
N THR A 14 20.75 -9.60 -6.36
CA THR A 14 21.77 -9.08 -5.44
C THR A 14 21.74 -9.77 -4.08
N TYR A 15 20.55 -10.07 -3.55
CA TYR A 15 20.37 -10.70 -2.23
C TYR A 15 20.12 -12.21 -2.29
N GLY A 16 20.13 -12.81 -3.50
CA GLY A 16 19.91 -14.25 -3.68
C GLY A 16 18.50 -14.71 -3.28
N LEU A 17 17.48 -13.87 -3.49
CA LEU A 17 16.08 -14.13 -3.13
C LEU A 17 15.34 -14.87 -4.27
N THR A 18 15.94 -15.93 -4.83
CA THR A 18 15.52 -16.53 -6.10
C THR A 18 14.06 -17.02 -6.11
N SER A 19 13.51 -17.46 -4.98
CA SER A 19 12.10 -17.89 -4.87
C SER A 19 11.10 -16.72 -4.76
N MET A 20 11.57 -15.53 -4.41
CA MET A 20 10.72 -14.41 -4.04
C MET A 20 9.82 -13.95 -5.19
N GLY A 21 10.31 -14.00 -6.43
CA GLY A 21 9.50 -13.64 -7.60
C GLY A 21 8.21 -14.48 -7.69
N THR A 22 8.35 -15.80 -7.64
CA THR A 22 7.23 -16.75 -7.66
C THR A 22 6.35 -16.62 -6.42
N GLU A 23 6.94 -16.40 -5.24
CA GLU A 23 6.18 -16.19 -4.00
C GLU A 23 5.29 -14.94 -4.05
N LEU A 24 5.80 -13.83 -4.59
CA LEU A 24 5.04 -12.59 -4.75
C LEU A 24 3.86 -12.78 -5.71
N GLU A 25 4.05 -13.51 -6.81
CA GLU A 25 2.96 -13.82 -7.75
C GLU A 25 1.88 -14.69 -7.11
N HIS A 26 2.27 -15.78 -6.43
CA HIS A 26 1.29 -16.66 -5.78
C HIS A 26 0.50 -15.92 -4.71
N ALA A 27 1.17 -15.05 -3.94
CA ALA A 27 0.52 -14.24 -2.92
C ALA A 27 -0.39 -13.17 -3.52
N TRP A 28 -0.03 -12.58 -4.66
CA TRP A 28 -0.87 -11.58 -5.34
C TRP A 28 -2.09 -12.17 -6.03
N LEU A 29 -1.97 -13.39 -6.57
CA LEU A 29 -3.04 -14.12 -7.25
C LEU A 29 -3.87 -15.01 -6.30
N GLY A 30 -3.52 -15.12 -5.03
CA GLY A 30 -4.23 -15.98 -4.08
C GLY A 30 -4.13 -17.49 -4.39
N LYS A 31 -3.19 -17.93 -5.24
CA LYS A 31 -3.12 -19.31 -5.75
C LYS A 31 -2.93 -20.40 -4.69
N ASN A 32 -2.62 -20.05 -3.44
CA ASN A 32 -2.39 -21.00 -2.34
C ASN A 32 -2.88 -20.53 -0.94
N ARG A 33 -3.38 -19.30 -0.80
CA ARG A 33 -3.83 -18.64 0.45
C ARG A 33 -4.69 -17.41 0.12
N GLU A 34 -5.22 -16.74 1.16
CA GLU A 34 -5.79 -15.39 1.01
C GLU A 34 -4.83 -14.45 0.27
N ARG A 35 -5.43 -13.65 -0.60
CA ARG A 35 -4.73 -12.68 -1.44
C ARG A 35 -4.07 -11.60 -0.59
N GLN A 36 -2.83 -11.24 -0.93
CA GLN A 36 -2.12 -10.12 -0.32
C GLN A 36 -2.24 -8.86 -1.18
N SER A 37 -2.37 -7.69 -0.55
CA SER A 37 -2.34 -6.43 -1.27
C SER A 37 -0.92 -6.12 -1.76
N LEU A 38 -0.78 -5.29 -2.81
CA LEU A 38 0.53 -4.86 -3.31
C LEU A 38 1.38 -4.16 -2.23
N ARG A 39 0.73 -3.56 -1.22
CA ARG A 39 1.41 -2.94 -0.08
C ARG A 39 1.99 -4.01 0.85
N ASP A 40 1.20 -5.02 1.20
CA ASP A 40 1.68 -6.15 2.02
C ASP A 40 2.80 -6.91 1.33
N LEU A 41 2.73 -7.03 0.00
CA LEU A 41 3.80 -7.62 -0.81
C LEU A 41 5.09 -6.79 -0.79
N ALA A 42 4.99 -5.46 -0.78
CA ALA A 42 6.16 -4.58 -0.62
C ALA A 42 6.78 -4.75 0.77
N ASP A 43 5.95 -4.79 1.82
CA ASP A 43 6.43 -5.01 3.19
C ASP A 43 7.09 -6.38 3.35
N ARG A 44 6.49 -7.43 2.79
CA ARG A 44 7.06 -8.78 2.76
C ARG A 44 8.41 -8.80 2.03
N PHE A 45 8.50 -8.15 0.87
CA PHE A 45 9.75 -8.06 0.11
C PHE A 45 10.84 -7.33 0.89
N ASN A 46 10.52 -6.19 1.49
CA ASN A 46 11.48 -5.39 2.26
C ASN A 46 11.95 -6.11 3.53
N GLN A 47 11.07 -6.85 4.20
CA GLN A 47 11.45 -7.72 5.30
C GLN A 47 12.42 -8.82 4.84
N ALA A 48 12.17 -9.43 3.69
CA ALA A 48 13.08 -10.43 3.13
C ALA A 48 14.45 -9.85 2.76
N LEU A 49 14.51 -8.61 2.25
CA LEU A 49 15.78 -7.90 2.03
C LEU A 49 16.56 -7.71 3.35
N LEU A 50 15.87 -7.29 4.40
CA LEU A 50 16.48 -7.11 5.72
C LEU A 50 16.98 -8.45 6.28
N VAL A 51 16.20 -9.52 6.18
CA VAL A 51 16.62 -10.87 6.58
C VAL A 51 17.86 -11.31 5.79
N ALA A 52 17.90 -11.07 4.48
CA ALA A 52 19.06 -11.40 3.67
C ALA A 52 20.29 -10.56 4.04
N ALA A 53 20.12 -9.27 4.34
CA ALA A 53 21.19 -8.40 4.82
C ALA A 53 21.76 -8.87 6.17
N ILE A 54 20.90 -9.21 7.13
CA ILE A 54 21.27 -9.79 8.43
C ILE A 54 22.03 -11.10 8.26
N ARG A 55 21.55 -11.99 7.37
CA ARG A 55 22.23 -13.26 7.07
C ARG A 55 23.61 -13.03 6.47
N ASN A 56 23.73 -12.09 5.53
CA ASN A 56 24.99 -11.80 4.85
C ASN A 56 26.01 -11.12 5.76
N SER A 57 25.56 -10.41 6.80
CA SER A 57 26.45 -9.82 7.80
C SER A 57 26.87 -10.81 8.90
N GLY A 58 26.31 -12.02 8.91
CA GLY A 58 26.58 -13.03 9.95
C GLY A 58 25.98 -12.67 11.32
N MET A 59 24.99 -11.78 11.35
CA MET A 59 24.32 -11.40 12.59
C MET A 59 23.33 -12.49 13.02
N ASP A 60 23.51 -13.02 14.22
CA ASP A 60 22.53 -13.90 14.84
C ASP A 60 21.31 -13.10 15.32
N VAL A 61 20.13 -13.55 14.91
CA VAL A 61 18.84 -12.97 15.30
C VAL A 61 17.89 -14.06 15.76
N ILE A 62 17.02 -13.70 16.70
CA ILE A 62 15.93 -14.57 17.15
C ILE A 62 14.77 -14.46 16.15
N ASP A 63 13.96 -15.52 16.07
CA ASP A 63 12.73 -15.48 15.28
C ASP A 63 11.86 -14.26 15.65
N GLY A 64 11.33 -13.59 14.62
CA GLY A 64 10.57 -12.35 14.74
C GLY A 64 11.39 -11.05 14.93
N GLU A 65 12.68 -11.10 15.29
CA GLU A 65 13.50 -9.87 15.38
C GLU A 65 13.61 -9.11 14.04
N PRO A 66 13.80 -9.75 12.87
CA PRO A 66 13.86 -9.04 11.59
C PRO A 66 12.59 -8.26 11.28
N ALA A 67 11.41 -8.84 11.54
CA ALA A 67 10.14 -8.15 11.33
C ALA A 67 10.02 -6.92 12.26
N ASN A 68 10.47 -7.04 13.51
CA ASN A 68 10.50 -5.91 14.44
C ASN A 68 11.50 -4.84 14.02
N PHE A 69 12.70 -5.21 13.54
CA PHE A 69 13.66 -4.25 12.99
C PHE A 69 13.08 -3.50 11.80
N TYR A 70 12.45 -4.19 10.85
CA TYR A 70 11.79 -3.53 9.72
C TYR A 70 10.76 -2.51 10.21
N ARG A 71 9.84 -2.93 11.10
CA ARG A 71 8.84 -2.03 11.69
C ARG A 71 9.48 -0.82 12.38
N LEU A 72 10.51 -1.01 13.20
CA LEU A 72 11.20 0.10 13.88
C LEU A 72 11.89 1.07 12.90
N LEU A 73 12.25 0.62 11.71
CA LEU A 73 12.89 1.44 10.68
C LEU A 73 11.90 2.14 9.75
N THR A 74 10.68 1.63 9.57
CA THR A 74 9.74 2.13 8.55
C THR A 74 8.44 2.70 9.09
N ASP A 75 8.00 2.26 10.27
CA ASP A 75 6.74 2.69 10.87
C ASP A 75 6.83 4.13 11.38
N ASP A 76 5.79 4.94 11.18
CA ASP A 76 5.76 6.34 11.65
C ASP A 76 5.43 6.42 13.15
N ASP A 77 4.80 5.39 13.72
CA ASP A 77 4.39 5.34 15.14
C ASP A 77 5.44 4.67 16.05
N VAL A 78 6.71 5.04 15.86
CA VAL A 78 7.82 4.56 16.68
C VAL A 78 8.63 5.72 17.24
N SER A 79 8.90 5.68 18.55
CA SER A 79 9.75 6.67 19.20
C SER A 79 11.13 6.75 18.53
N ALA A 80 11.66 7.96 18.36
CA ALA A 80 12.99 8.18 17.81
C ALA A 80 14.07 7.36 18.53
N GLY A 81 13.98 7.19 19.86
CA GLY A 81 14.90 6.37 20.64
C GLY A 81 14.95 4.90 20.20
N LYS A 82 13.79 4.25 20.03
CA LYS A 82 13.71 2.85 19.55
C LYS A 82 14.23 2.69 18.12
N ARG A 83 13.98 3.68 17.25
CA ARG A 83 14.52 3.69 15.87
C ARG A 83 16.05 3.78 15.87
N ILE A 84 16.61 4.67 16.69
CA ILE A 84 18.07 4.83 16.86
C ILE A 84 18.69 3.54 17.44
N GLU A 85 18.05 2.91 18.42
CA GLU A 85 18.53 1.65 19.01
C GLU A 85 18.59 0.51 17.99
N ALA A 86 17.49 0.32 17.24
CA ALA A 86 17.42 -0.66 16.16
C ALA A 86 18.51 -0.43 15.10
N ARG A 87 18.66 0.82 14.68
CA ARG A 87 19.68 1.23 13.72
C ARG A 87 21.09 0.94 14.23
N ASN A 88 21.43 1.40 15.43
CA ASN A 88 22.75 1.15 16.04
C ASN A 88 23.06 -0.34 16.17
N ARG A 89 22.05 -1.19 16.41
CA ARG A 89 22.24 -2.65 16.51
C ARG A 89 22.59 -3.26 15.16
N LEU A 90 21.91 -2.85 14.08
CA LEU A 90 22.20 -3.31 12.71
C LEU A 90 23.57 -2.79 12.22
N GLU A 91 23.87 -1.52 12.45
CA GLU A 91 25.15 -0.91 12.05
C GLU A 91 26.35 -1.56 12.78
N ARG A 92 26.21 -1.88 14.07
CA ARG A 92 27.25 -2.63 14.82
C ARG A 92 27.49 -4.02 14.26
N ALA A 93 26.50 -4.61 13.60
CA ALA A 93 26.62 -5.89 12.92
C ALA A 93 27.17 -5.76 11.48
N GLY A 94 27.56 -4.55 11.05
CA GLY A 94 28.12 -4.29 9.72
C GLY A 94 27.08 -4.04 8.63
N ILE A 95 25.81 -3.82 8.98
CA ILE A 95 24.74 -3.52 8.03
C ILE A 95 24.63 -2.00 7.85
N ASP A 96 24.83 -1.51 6.63
CA ASP A 96 24.56 -0.12 6.27
C ASP A 96 23.04 0.11 6.15
N VAL A 97 22.46 0.69 7.20
CA VAL A 97 21.01 0.91 7.31
C VAL A 97 20.52 1.98 6.33
N ASP A 98 21.33 2.96 5.95
CA ASP A 98 20.94 3.97 4.96
C ASP A 98 20.86 3.35 3.57
N THR A 99 21.89 2.59 3.20
CA THR A 99 21.89 1.85 1.92
C THR A 99 20.71 0.88 1.87
N LEU A 100 20.50 0.09 2.93
CA LEU A 100 19.37 -0.85 3.00
C LEU A 100 18.00 -0.15 2.92
N GLY A 101 17.83 0.96 3.63
CA GLY A 101 16.61 1.76 3.60
C GLY A 101 16.32 2.33 2.21
N SER A 102 17.36 2.77 1.49
CA SER A 102 17.22 3.25 0.10
C SER A 102 16.82 2.14 -0.88
N GLN A 103 17.12 0.88 -0.56
CA GLN A 103 16.79 -0.29 -1.37
C GLN A 103 15.37 -0.78 -1.15
N PHE A 104 14.70 -0.40 -0.06
CA PHE A 104 13.30 -0.73 0.14
C PHE A 104 12.44 -0.29 -1.05
N VAL A 105 11.49 -1.14 -1.39
CA VAL A 105 10.62 -0.99 -2.56
C VAL A 105 9.25 -0.54 -2.10
N THR A 106 8.58 0.22 -2.96
CA THR A 106 7.21 0.65 -2.75
C THR A 106 6.24 -0.32 -3.43
N TYR A 107 4.95 -0.19 -3.13
CA TYR A 107 3.92 -0.98 -3.81
C TYR A 107 3.91 -0.76 -5.33
N GLN A 108 4.30 0.44 -5.83
CA GLN A 108 4.41 0.69 -7.27
C GLN A 108 5.54 -0.11 -7.90
N ALA A 109 6.66 -0.28 -7.20
CA ALA A 109 7.78 -1.10 -7.69
C ALA A 109 7.40 -2.59 -7.74
N ILE A 110 6.65 -3.09 -6.74
CA ILE A 110 6.08 -4.44 -6.76
C ILE A 110 5.10 -4.59 -7.92
N ARG A 111 4.17 -3.64 -8.10
CA ARG A 111 3.22 -3.67 -9.22
C ARG A 111 3.95 -3.76 -10.56
N TYR A 112 4.91 -2.88 -10.80
CA TYR A 112 5.71 -2.87 -12.02
C TYR A 112 6.43 -4.20 -12.23
N TYR A 113 7.03 -4.78 -11.17
CA TYR A 113 7.68 -6.08 -11.27
C TYR A 113 6.69 -7.18 -11.65
N LEU A 114 5.51 -7.23 -11.02
CA LEU A 114 4.51 -8.26 -11.29
C LEU A 114 3.91 -8.12 -12.69
N THR A 115 3.58 -6.91 -13.14
CA THR A 115 2.92 -6.69 -14.44
C THR A 115 3.90 -6.65 -15.60
N GLU A 116 5.03 -5.95 -15.47
CA GLU A 116 5.92 -5.67 -16.61
C GLU A 116 7.08 -6.66 -16.73
N VAL A 117 7.51 -7.29 -15.64
CA VAL A 117 8.65 -8.24 -15.65
C VAL A 117 8.16 -9.67 -15.59
N ARG A 118 7.12 -9.93 -14.80
CA ARG A 118 6.57 -11.26 -14.58
C ARG A 118 5.34 -11.56 -15.45
N ASP A 119 4.83 -10.55 -16.17
CA ASP A 119 3.66 -10.64 -17.06
C ASP A 119 2.44 -11.24 -16.37
N VAL A 120 2.26 -10.89 -15.09
CA VAL A 120 1.09 -11.27 -14.32
C VAL A 120 0.12 -10.10 -14.33
N SER A 121 -1.09 -10.35 -14.82
CA SER A 121 -2.23 -9.47 -14.62
C SER A 121 -3.19 -10.10 -13.62
N TYR A 122 -3.86 -9.23 -12.86
CA TYR A 122 -5.03 -9.61 -12.09
C TYR A 122 -6.26 -9.22 -12.91
N GLU A 123 -6.97 -10.22 -13.43
CA GLU A 123 -8.36 -10.03 -13.83
C GLU A 123 -9.21 -10.32 -12.59
N PRO A 124 -10.09 -9.40 -12.17
CA PRO A 124 -11.04 -9.69 -11.10
C PRO A 124 -11.86 -10.94 -11.46
N GLU A 125 -12.03 -11.85 -10.49
CA GLU A 125 -12.64 -13.17 -10.75
C GLU A 125 -14.14 -13.05 -11.08
N SER A 126 -14.75 -11.89 -10.83
CA SER A 126 -16.10 -11.56 -11.30
C SER A 126 -16.31 -10.05 -11.52
N GLU A 127 -17.28 -9.71 -12.36
CA GLU A 127 -17.76 -8.31 -12.54
C GLU A 127 -18.19 -7.69 -11.20
N THR A 128 -18.78 -8.49 -10.30
CA THR A 128 -19.21 -8.04 -8.98
C THR A 128 -18.03 -7.61 -8.10
N GLU A 129 -16.95 -8.39 -8.09
CA GLU A 129 -15.74 -8.05 -7.33
C GLU A 129 -15.04 -6.80 -7.86
N GLN A 130 -15.11 -6.56 -9.17
CA GLN A 130 -14.58 -5.35 -9.78
C GLN A 130 -15.36 -4.11 -9.34
N VAL A 131 -16.69 -4.18 -9.38
CA VAL A 131 -17.58 -3.08 -8.97
C VAL A 131 -17.37 -2.74 -7.49
N GLU A 132 -17.28 -3.74 -6.61
CA GLU A 132 -17.02 -3.55 -5.18
C GLU A 132 -15.64 -2.94 -4.91
N GLN A 133 -14.61 -3.33 -5.66
CA GLN A 133 -13.28 -2.74 -5.53
C GLN A 133 -13.27 -1.25 -5.90
N GLU A 134 -13.93 -0.89 -7.00
CA GLU A 134 -14.05 0.51 -7.42
C GLU A 134 -14.89 1.32 -6.41
N ARG A 135 -15.98 0.73 -5.89
CA ARG A 135 -16.80 1.31 -4.81
C ARG A 135 -15.95 1.65 -3.58
N GLY A 136 -15.13 0.70 -3.10
CA GLY A 136 -14.23 0.91 -1.97
C GLY A 136 -13.16 1.99 -2.21
N THR A 137 -12.79 2.26 -3.46
CA THR A 137 -11.89 3.38 -3.80
C THR A 137 -12.58 4.73 -3.66
N ILE A 138 -13.84 4.83 -4.10
CA ILE A 138 -14.65 6.05 -4.00
C ILE A 138 -14.97 6.38 -2.54
N ASP A 139 -15.28 5.38 -1.72
CA ASP A 139 -15.56 5.57 -0.28
C ASP A 139 -14.34 6.07 0.51
N ARG A 140 -13.13 5.61 0.14
CA ARG A 140 -11.87 6.13 0.71
C ARG A 140 -11.64 7.60 0.38
N LEU A 141 -11.95 8.02 -0.86
CA LEU A 141 -11.85 9.43 -1.26
C LEU A 141 -12.86 10.29 -0.49
N ARG A 142 -14.10 9.83 -0.35
CA ARG A 142 -15.13 10.51 0.45
C ARG A 142 -14.69 10.73 1.89
N SER A 143 -14.21 9.66 2.54
CA SER A 143 -13.72 9.70 3.93
C SER A 143 -12.57 10.68 4.11
N ARG A 144 -11.65 10.75 3.12
CA ARG A 144 -10.51 11.67 3.14
C ARG A 144 -10.95 13.12 2.95
N VAL A 145 -11.85 13.39 2.00
CA VAL A 145 -12.40 14.74 1.81
C VAL A 145 -13.12 15.19 3.08
N GLU A 146 -13.92 14.32 3.68
CA GLU A 146 -14.61 14.60 4.92
C GLU A 146 -13.65 14.99 6.05
N THR A 147 -12.58 14.22 6.23
CA THR A 147 -11.53 14.49 7.22
C THR A 147 -10.89 15.87 6.99
N ILE A 148 -10.49 16.16 5.75
CA ILE A 148 -9.85 17.44 5.40
C ILE A 148 -10.78 18.63 5.65
N VAL A 149 -12.08 18.48 5.35
CA VAL A 149 -13.08 19.54 5.59
C VAL A 149 -13.25 19.76 7.09
N ARG A 150 -13.39 18.70 7.90
CA ARG A 150 -13.48 18.83 9.37
C ARG A 150 -12.25 19.53 9.95
N ASP A 151 -11.05 19.05 9.60
CA ASP A 151 -9.79 19.65 10.05
C ASP A 151 -9.70 21.13 9.70
N THR A 152 -10.24 21.53 8.54
CA THR A 152 -10.25 22.93 8.09
C THR A 152 -11.25 23.76 8.87
N VAL A 153 -12.46 23.26 9.09
CA VAL A 153 -13.50 23.94 9.88
C VAL A 153 -13.04 24.12 11.33
N ASP A 154 -12.50 23.06 11.94
CA ASP A 154 -12.00 23.09 13.32
C ASP A 154 -10.86 24.10 13.47
N ARG A 155 -9.88 24.07 12.55
CA ARG A 155 -8.77 25.03 12.55
C ARG A 155 -9.23 26.48 12.46
N LEU A 156 -10.22 26.77 11.60
CA LEU A 156 -10.76 28.13 11.46
C LEU A 156 -11.59 28.56 12.67
N ASN A 157 -12.31 27.63 13.29
CA ASN A 157 -13.08 27.89 14.51
C ASN A 157 -12.15 28.18 15.70
N THR A 158 -11.08 27.40 15.88
CA THR A 158 -10.06 27.64 16.92
C THR A 158 -9.32 28.97 16.73
N ALA A 159 -9.16 29.42 15.48
CA ALA A 159 -8.51 30.70 15.18
C ALA A 159 -9.44 31.92 15.28
N ASP A 160 -10.68 31.74 15.78
CA ASP A 160 -11.73 32.75 15.84
C ASP A 160 -12.01 33.42 14.47
N LYS A 161 -11.75 32.70 13.36
CA LYS A 161 -12.02 33.15 11.98
C LYS A 161 -13.35 32.65 11.45
N LEU A 162 -13.90 31.64 12.12
CA LEU A 162 -15.19 31.04 11.85
C LEU A 162 -15.86 30.77 13.20
N THR A 163 -17.18 30.84 13.27
CA THR A 163 -17.92 30.41 14.46
C THR A 163 -18.95 29.38 14.02
N VAL A 164 -18.82 28.16 14.52
CA VAL A 164 -19.73 27.05 14.19
C VAL A 164 -20.03 26.23 15.45
N GLY A 165 -21.28 25.79 15.58
CA GLY A 165 -21.70 24.85 16.63
C GLY A 165 -21.36 23.40 16.26
N GLU A 166 -22.09 22.43 16.83
CA GLU A 166 -22.01 21.05 16.35
C GLU A 166 -22.36 20.97 14.86
N TYR A 167 -21.49 20.34 14.07
CA TYR A 167 -21.63 20.25 12.64
C TYR A 167 -21.40 18.82 12.14
N ARG A 168 -21.90 18.55 10.92
CA ARG A 168 -21.64 17.33 10.17
C ARG A 168 -21.24 17.70 8.75
N VAL A 169 -20.34 16.92 8.18
CA VAL A 169 -19.89 17.09 6.81
C VAL A 169 -20.58 16.06 5.94
N PHE A 170 -21.13 16.49 4.81
CA PHE A 170 -21.77 15.61 3.83
C PHE A 170 -21.00 15.69 2.52
N VAL A 171 -20.51 14.55 2.03
CA VAL A 171 -19.82 14.44 0.74
C VAL A 171 -20.64 13.51 -0.14
N SER A 172 -21.34 14.07 -1.13
CA SER A 172 -22.05 13.30 -2.15
C SER A 172 -21.32 13.39 -3.49
N ILE A 173 -21.44 12.32 -4.26
CA ILE A 173 -20.98 12.25 -5.65
C ILE A 173 -22.15 11.67 -6.43
N ASP A 174 -22.66 12.46 -7.37
CA ASP A 174 -23.86 12.16 -8.11
C ASP A 174 -23.53 12.08 -9.61
N ILE A 175 -24.03 11.04 -10.27
CA ILE A 175 -23.94 10.84 -11.71
C ILE A 175 -25.31 11.12 -12.31
N ARG A 176 -25.36 11.99 -13.32
CA ARG A 176 -26.54 12.20 -14.15
C ARG A 176 -26.36 11.51 -15.49
N CYS A 177 -27.18 10.50 -15.75
CA CYS A 177 -27.27 9.94 -17.09
C CYS A 177 -27.92 10.96 -18.03
N GLN A 178 -27.31 11.21 -19.20
CA GLN A 178 -27.87 12.14 -20.17
C GLN A 178 -28.97 11.50 -21.04
N ASP A 179 -29.01 10.17 -21.09
CA ASP A 179 -29.96 9.43 -21.93
C ASP A 179 -31.33 9.29 -21.22
N CYS A 180 -31.36 8.74 -20.01
CA CYS A 180 -32.60 8.62 -19.23
C CYS A 180 -32.90 9.86 -18.35
N GLY A 181 -31.94 10.79 -18.21
CA GLY A 181 -32.09 12.00 -17.39
C GLY A 181 -32.03 11.79 -15.87
N THR A 182 -32.00 10.54 -15.39
CA THR A 182 -31.99 10.20 -13.96
C THR A 182 -30.65 10.54 -13.32
N ARG A 183 -30.70 11.03 -12.08
CA ARG A 183 -29.53 11.27 -11.22
C ARG A 183 -29.45 10.17 -10.17
N TYR A 184 -28.26 9.58 -10.02
CA TYR A 184 -27.97 8.56 -9.02
C TYR A 184 -26.78 8.99 -8.18
N GLY A 185 -26.82 8.67 -6.88
CA GLY A 185 -25.58 8.59 -6.12
C GLY A 185 -24.69 7.53 -6.74
N ILE A 186 -23.38 7.76 -6.77
CA ILE A 186 -22.44 6.78 -7.33
C ILE A 186 -22.60 5.39 -6.69
N SER A 187 -22.80 5.30 -5.38
CA SER A 187 -23.02 4.04 -4.67
C SER A 187 -24.29 3.34 -5.17
N ASP A 188 -25.40 4.06 -5.29
CA ASP A 188 -26.68 3.51 -5.76
C ASP A 188 -26.61 3.05 -7.21
N LEU A 189 -25.86 3.76 -8.06
CA LEU A 189 -25.66 3.39 -9.46
C LEU A 189 -24.85 2.09 -9.58
N LEU A 190 -23.79 1.94 -8.78
CA LEU A 190 -22.97 0.74 -8.74
C LEU A 190 -23.77 -0.46 -8.20
N ASP A 191 -24.54 -0.26 -7.13
CA ASP A 191 -25.38 -1.30 -6.53
C ASP A 191 -26.50 -1.75 -7.50
N ARG A 192 -26.99 -0.86 -8.36
CA ARG A 192 -27.99 -1.16 -9.40
C ARG A 192 -27.40 -1.78 -10.66
N GLY A 193 -26.11 -1.59 -10.93
CA GLY A 193 -25.44 -2.05 -12.15
C GLY A 193 -25.83 -1.29 -13.43
N GLY A 194 -26.66 -0.25 -13.34
CA GLY A 194 -27.15 0.47 -14.52
C GLY A 194 -28.09 1.62 -14.23
N CYS A 195 -28.33 2.42 -15.26
CA CYS A 195 -29.37 3.45 -15.29
C CYS A 195 -30.68 2.86 -15.85
N ASP A 196 -31.80 3.54 -15.62
CA ASP A 196 -33.11 3.26 -16.22
C ASP A 196 -33.16 3.55 -17.75
N CYS A 197 -32.07 3.33 -18.48
CA CYS A 197 -31.95 3.59 -19.93
C CYS A 197 -32.48 2.45 -20.81
N GLU A 198 -33.37 1.59 -20.31
CA GLU A 198 -33.99 0.54 -21.14
C GLU A 198 -34.66 1.09 -22.40
#